data_AF-A0A7V3YLG6-F1
#
_entry.id   AF-A0A7V3YLG6-F1
#
_cell.length_a   1.000
_cell.length_b   1.000
_cell.length_c   1.000
_cell.angle_alpha   90.00
_cell.angle_beta   90.00
_cell.angle_gamma   90.00
#
_symmetry.space_group_name_H-M   'P 1'
#
loop_
_entity.id
_entity.type
_entity.pdbx_description
1 polymer ?
#
loop_
_entity_poly.entity_id
_entity_poly.type
_entity_poly.pdbx_seq_one_letter_code
_entity_poly.pdbx_strand_id
1 'polypeptide(L)'
;MREAYRQILQETGDPDFAKAVATYLAFGLDFLLNNTSVLCSWHVTGEKMRSTFAGHHLHMVWDYAEVNPFSEATGNWQAGVEWVIRYLTRESRIPQTGSVHLGSAAALPFPEKFFDAVVIDPPYADNVPYADLSDFFYVWLRRTIGDLYPEAFATPLVPKDEEAVVNPARFGGGK
;
A
#
# COMPACT_ATOMS: atom_id res chain seq x y z
N MET A 1 -3.90 -9.54 12.42
CA MET A 1 -4.64 -9.76 11.15
C MET A 1 -5.20 -11.17 11.03
N ARG A 2 -4.38 -12.22 10.96
CA ARG A 2 -4.86 -13.61 10.85
C ARG A 2 -5.83 -14.02 11.97
N GLU A 3 -5.54 -13.61 13.20
CA GLU A 3 -6.42 -13.88 14.33
C GLU A 3 -7.74 -13.08 14.25
N ALA A 4 -7.65 -11.78 13.93
CA ALA A 4 -8.83 -10.95 13.69
C ALA A 4 -9.74 -11.52 12.59
N TYR A 5 -9.15 -12.00 11.48
CA TYR A 5 -9.90 -12.69 10.42
C TYR A 5 -10.69 -13.89 10.96
N ARG A 6 -10.06 -14.76 11.76
CA ARG A 6 -10.73 -15.93 12.34
C ARG A 6 -11.87 -15.55 13.28
N GLN A 7 -11.65 -14.57 14.15
CA GLN A 7 -12.64 -14.10 15.11
C GLN A 7 -13.85 -13.50 14.38
N ILE A 8 -13.61 -12.61 13.42
CA ILE A 8 -14.69 -11.99 12.62
C ILE A 8 -15.45 -13.06 11.84
N LEU A 9 -14.75 -14.00 11.20
CA LEU A 9 -15.39 -15.09 10.47
C LEU A 9 -16.28 -15.94 11.38
N GLN A 10 -15.85 -16.20 12.62
CA GLN A 10 -16.63 -16.94 13.60
C GLN A 10 -17.88 -16.15 14.04
N GLU A 11 -17.80 -14.83 14.16
CA GLU A 11 -18.89 -13.97 14.58
C GLU A 11 -19.91 -13.68 13.46
N THR A 12 -19.44 -13.43 12.23
CA THR A 12 -20.30 -13.00 11.12
C THR A 12 -20.72 -14.13 10.19
N GLY A 13 -19.94 -15.21 10.11
CA GLY A 13 -20.11 -16.27 9.11
C GLY A 13 -19.84 -15.84 7.67
N ASP A 14 -19.35 -14.62 7.44
CA ASP A 14 -19.11 -14.05 6.12
C ASP A 14 -17.60 -13.96 5.84
N PRO A 15 -17.05 -14.84 4.97
CA PRO A 15 -15.62 -14.84 4.64
C PRO A 15 -15.18 -13.61 3.85
N ASP A 16 -16.04 -13.05 3.01
CA ASP A 16 -15.69 -11.87 2.20
C ASP A 16 -15.63 -10.63 3.08
N PHE A 17 -16.56 -10.50 4.03
CA PHE A 17 -16.52 -9.46 5.06
C PHE A 17 -15.27 -9.60 5.95
N ALA A 18 -14.99 -10.81 6.45
CA ALA A 18 -13.80 -11.05 7.27
C ALA A 18 -12.50 -10.72 6.51
N LYS A 19 -12.43 -11.11 5.22
CA LYS A 19 -11.31 -10.77 4.33
C LYS A 19 -11.17 -9.26 4.17
N ALA A 20 -12.26 -8.54 3.90
CA ALA A 20 -12.24 -7.09 3.77
C ALA A 20 -11.74 -6.39 5.04
N VAL A 21 -12.26 -6.75 6.21
CA VAL A 21 -11.83 -6.15 7.48
C VAL A 21 -10.34 -6.42 7.76
N ALA A 22 -9.87 -7.65 7.53
CA ALA A 22 -8.46 -7.99 7.70
C ALA A 22 -7.54 -7.15 6.78
N THR A 23 -7.97 -6.89 5.55
CA THR A 23 -7.27 -6.04 4.59
C THR A 23 -7.21 -4.59 5.03
N TYR A 24 -8.33 -4.03 5.49
CA TYR A 24 -8.36 -2.66 5.99
C TYR A 24 -7.50 -2.46 7.24
N LEU A 25 -7.46 -3.44 8.14
CA LEU A 25 -6.54 -3.41 9.27
C LEU A 25 -5.08 -3.48 8.80
N ALA A 26 -4.77 -4.24 7.74
CA ALA A 26 -3.43 -4.29 7.14
C ALA A 26 -3.01 -2.93 6.57
N PHE A 27 -3.93 -2.17 5.95
CA PHE A 27 -3.65 -0.78 5.54
C PHE A 27 -3.38 0.15 6.72
N GLY A 28 -4.05 -0.07 7.87
CA GLY A 28 -3.72 0.61 9.11
C GLY A 28 -2.30 0.30 9.60
N LEU A 29 -1.83 -0.93 9.42
CA LEU A 29 -0.45 -1.30 9.71
C LEU A 29 0.53 -0.63 8.75
N ASP A 30 0.25 -0.58 7.44
CA ASP A 30 1.09 0.13 6.46
C ASP A 30 1.22 1.61 6.79
N PHE A 31 0.12 2.24 7.20
CA PHE A 31 0.14 3.61 7.71
C PHE A 31 1.10 3.75 8.89
N LEU A 32 1.06 2.82 9.85
CA LEU A 32 1.95 2.84 10.99
C LEU A 32 3.41 2.65 10.57
N LEU A 33 3.70 1.65 9.73
CA LEU A 33 5.06 1.36 9.22
C LEU A 33 5.69 2.58 8.53
N ASN A 34 4.90 3.35 7.77
CA ASN A 34 5.36 4.59 7.15
C ASN A 34 5.76 5.68 8.17
N ASN A 35 5.24 5.62 9.40
CA ASN A 35 5.48 6.58 10.49
C ASN A 35 6.38 6.03 11.61
N THR A 36 6.72 4.74 11.59
CA THR A 36 7.54 4.07 12.62
C THR A 36 8.67 3.26 11.98
N SER A 37 9.47 3.91 11.15
CA SER A 37 10.68 3.33 10.58
C SER A 37 11.88 4.23 10.87
N VAL A 38 13.09 3.65 10.79
CA VAL A 38 14.36 4.39 10.91
C VAL A 38 14.58 5.44 9.82
N LEU A 39 13.72 5.47 8.79
CA LEU A 39 13.74 6.45 7.71
C LEU A 39 12.82 7.65 7.96
N CYS A 40 12.06 7.63 9.05
CA CYS A 40 11.28 8.78 9.52
C CYS A 40 12.20 9.83 10.14
N SER A 41 11.91 11.11 9.93
CA SER A 41 12.70 12.23 10.47
C SER A 41 11.82 13.28 11.13
N TRP A 42 12.43 14.23 11.84
CA TRP A 42 11.69 15.37 12.36
C TRP A 42 11.41 16.43 11.28
N HIS A 43 10.18 16.92 11.19
CA HIS A 43 9.82 18.06 10.36
C HIS A 43 9.82 19.34 11.18
N VAL A 44 10.96 20.04 11.19
CA VAL A 44 11.21 21.24 12.01
C VAL A 44 10.12 22.31 11.86
N THR A 45 9.72 22.64 10.63
CA THR A 45 8.74 23.73 10.39
C THR A 45 7.34 23.39 10.86
N GLY A 46 6.93 22.12 10.77
CA GLY A 46 5.60 21.69 11.17
C GLY A 46 5.54 21.03 12.53
N GLU A 47 6.67 20.99 13.26
CA GLU A 47 6.83 20.34 14.56
C GLU A 47 6.16 18.96 14.65
N LYS A 48 6.38 18.15 13.62
CA LYS A 48 5.72 16.85 13.46
C LYS A 48 6.66 15.81 12.87
N MET A 49 6.23 14.57 12.90
CA MET A 49 6.93 13.49 12.19
C MET A 49 6.88 13.70 10.68
N ARG A 50 8.01 13.52 10.02
CA ARG A 50 8.11 13.31 8.57
C ARG A 50 8.16 11.80 8.33
N SER A 51 7.20 11.31 7.54
CA SER A 51 7.09 9.89 7.20
C SER A 51 8.17 9.41 6.24
N THR A 52 8.35 8.10 6.18
CA THR A 52 9.32 7.40 5.31
C THR A 52 9.17 7.81 3.85
N PHE A 53 7.93 7.90 3.36
CA PHE A 53 7.63 8.20 1.96
C PHE A 53 7.37 9.67 1.62
N ALA A 54 7.69 10.61 2.52
CA ALA A 54 7.46 12.04 2.27
C ALA A 54 8.15 12.58 0.99
N GLY A 55 9.21 11.92 0.50
CA GLY A 55 9.95 12.31 -0.70
C GLY A 55 9.94 11.28 -1.84
N HIS A 56 9.07 10.27 -1.81
CA HIS A 56 9.03 9.17 -2.80
C HIS A 56 10.38 8.42 -2.95
N HIS A 57 11.11 8.25 -1.84
CA HIS A 57 12.40 7.56 -1.83
C HIS A 57 12.68 6.91 -0.47
N LEU A 58 13.53 5.88 -0.45
CA LEU A 58 14.01 5.22 0.78
C LEU A 58 15.43 5.69 1.16
N HIS A 59 15.65 7.01 1.25
CA HIS A 59 16.95 7.56 1.63
C HIS A 59 17.23 7.39 3.13
N MET A 60 18.50 7.26 3.49
CA MET A 60 18.92 7.33 4.90
C MET A 60 18.73 8.75 5.44
N VAL A 61 18.27 8.84 6.68
CA VAL A 61 18.17 10.10 7.44
C VAL A 61 19.20 10.10 8.56
N TRP A 62 19.80 11.26 8.83
CA TRP A 62 20.81 11.41 9.90
C TRP A 62 20.18 11.44 11.28
N ASP A 63 19.05 12.15 11.41
CA ASP A 63 18.29 12.29 12.64
C ASP A 63 16.95 11.56 12.46
N TYR A 64 16.87 10.34 13.00
CA TYR A 64 15.64 9.57 12.97
C TYR A 64 14.72 9.97 14.12
N ALA A 65 13.42 9.89 13.87
CA ALA A 65 12.41 10.07 14.91
C ALA A 65 11.31 9.02 14.73
N GLU A 66 10.76 8.52 15.83
CA GLU A 66 9.70 7.50 15.81
C GLU A 66 8.45 8.00 16.55
N VAL A 67 7.28 7.69 15.98
CA VAL A 67 6.01 7.93 16.66
C VAL A 67 5.74 6.78 17.62
N ASN A 68 5.33 7.09 18.85
CA ASN A 68 4.75 6.09 19.73
C ASN A 68 3.35 5.69 19.19
N PRO A 69 3.13 4.44 18.76
CA PRO A 69 1.85 4.00 18.19
C PRO A 69 0.64 4.18 19.10
N PHE A 70 0.85 4.24 20.41
CA PHE A 70 -0.17 4.38 21.45
C PHE A 70 -0.28 5.78 22.03
N SER A 71 0.50 6.74 21.52
CA SER A 71 0.38 8.14 21.91
C SER A 71 -0.79 8.83 21.20
N GLU A 72 -1.11 10.05 21.61
CA GLU A 72 -2.05 10.93 20.89
C GLU A 72 -1.36 11.76 19.79
N ALA A 73 -0.08 11.49 19.50
CA ALA A 73 0.68 12.21 18.49
C ALA A 73 0.26 11.81 17.07
N THR A 74 0.55 12.69 16.10
CA THR A 74 0.30 12.41 14.68
C THR A 74 1.13 11.20 14.22
N GLY A 75 0.51 10.30 13.44
CA GLY A 75 1.16 9.09 12.94
C GLY A 75 1.00 7.87 13.85
N ASN A 76 0.19 7.97 14.91
CA ASN A 76 -0.16 6.86 15.79
C ASN A 76 -1.10 5.83 15.09
N TRP A 77 -1.36 4.71 15.76
CA TRP A 77 -2.24 3.67 15.26
C TRP A 77 -3.68 4.17 15.04
N GLN A 78 -4.20 4.92 16.01
CA GLN A 78 -5.58 5.42 15.99
C GLN A 78 -5.85 6.29 14.75
N ALA A 79 -4.93 7.18 14.38
CA ALA A 79 -5.03 8.00 13.18
C ALA A 79 -5.10 7.15 11.91
N GLY A 80 -4.30 6.07 11.82
CA GLY A 80 -4.34 5.15 10.68
C GLY A 80 -5.71 4.50 10.52
N VAL A 81 -6.30 4.02 11.62
CA VAL A 81 -7.65 3.44 11.63
C VAL A 81 -8.72 4.48 11.29
N GLU A 82 -8.62 5.70 11.82
CA GLU A 82 -9.55 6.79 11.51
C GLU A 82 -9.53 7.17 10.04
N TRP A 83 -8.36 7.20 9.40
CA TRP A 83 -8.24 7.42 7.96
C TRP A 83 -9.00 6.35 7.17
N VAL A 84 -8.78 5.08 7.49
CA VAL A 84 -9.47 3.96 6.85
C VAL A 84 -10.99 4.06 7.00
N ILE A 85 -11.49 4.29 8.23
CA ILE A 85 -12.93 4.43 8.51
C ILE A 85 -13.52 5.63 7.75
N ARG A 86 -12.80 6.76 7.72
CA ARG A 86 -13.26 7.98 7.04
C ARG A 86 -13.47 7.74 5.56
N TYR A 87 -12.53 7.08 4.89
CA TYR A 87 -12.67 6.76 3.46
C TYR A 87 -13.81 5.75 3.24
N LEU A 88 -13.87 4.68 4.02
CA LEU A 88 -14.95 3.70 3.91
C LEU A 88 -16.34 4.32 4.08
N THR A 89 -16.50 5.20 5.05
CA THR A 89 -17.77 5.91 5.32
C THR A 89 -18.16 6.86 4.18
N ARG A 90 -17.17 7.42 3.48
CA ARG A 90 -17.41 8.29 2.32
C ARG A 90 -17.79 7.44 1.10
N GLU A 91 -16.99 6.43 0.79
CA GLU A 91 -17.17 5.59 -0.40
C GLU A 91 -18.40 4.68 -0.31
N SER A 92 -18.79 4.23 0.89
CA SER A 92 -19.99 3.39 1.08
C SER A 92 -21.30 4.08 0.71
N ARG A 93 -21.29 5.40 0.50
CA ARG A 93 -22.43 6.18 0.03
C ARG A 93 -22.63 6.10 -1.49
N ILE A 94 -21.64 5.59 -2.21
CA ILE A 94 -21.67 5.44 -3.66
C ILE A 94 -22.35 4.09 -3.96
N PRO A 95 -23.54 4.08 -4.60
CA PRO A 95 -24.26 2.83 -4.88
C PRO A 95 -23.65 2.01 -6.02
N GLN A 96 -22.75 2.59 -6.80
CA GLN A 96 -22.07 1.92 -7.90
C GLN A 96 -21.02 0.93 -7.38
N THR A 97 -20.96 -0.24 -7.99
CA THR A 97 -19.91 -1.22 -7.79
C THR A 97 -18.92 -1.18 -8.94
N GLY A 98 -17.64 -1.39 -8.62
CA GLY A 98 -16.57 -1.57 -9.60
C GLY A 98 -16.05 -3.00 -9.56
N SER A 99 -15.38 -3.42 -10.64
CA SER A 99 -14.56 -4.62 -10.64
C SER A 99 -13.09 -4.24 -10.76
N VAL A 100 -12.24 -4.98 -10.06
CA VAL A 100 -10.79 -4.79 -10.10
C VAL A 100 -10.20 -6.07 -10.68
N HIS A 101 -9.34 -5.91 -11.68
CA HIS A 101 -8.57 -7.01 -12.25
C HIS A 101 -7.09 -6.77 -12.00
N LEU A 102 -6.45 -7.70 -11.28
CA LEU A 102 -5.01 -7.70 -11.09
C LEU A 102 -4.36 -8.43 -12.29
N GLY A 103 -3.56 -7.70 -13.07
CA GLY A 103 -2.86 -8.24 -14.23
C GLY A 103 -1.99 -7.20 -14.93
N SER A 104 -1.33 -7.61 -16.01
CA SER A 104 -0.53 -6.71 -16.84
C SER A 104 -1.41 -5.94 -17.83
N ALA A 105 -1.23 -4.61 -17.88
CA ALA A 105 -1.88 -3.77 -18.88
C ALA A 105 -1.45 -4.11 -20.32
N ALA A 106 -0.31 -4.81 -20.50
CA ALA A 106 0.16 -5.28 -21.80
C ALA A 106 -0.59 -6.54 -22.28
N ALA A 107 -1.30 -7.25 -21.40
CA ALA A 107 -1.97 -8.51 -21.69
C ALA A 107 -3.33 -8.59 -20.98
N LEU A 108 -4.24 -7.70 -21.36
CA LEU A 108 -5.58 -7.64 -20.78
C LEU A 108 -6.47 -8.81 -21.24
N PRO A 109 -7.21 -9.47 -20.34
CA PRO A 109 -8.10 -10.60 -20.68
C PRO A 109 -9.47 -10.12 -21.21
N PHE A 110 -9.52 -8.97 -21.87
CA PHE A 110 -10.74 -8.39 -22.41
C PHE A 110 -10.73 -8.46 -23.94
N PRO A 111 -11.87 -8.71 -24.59
CA PRO A 111 -11.94 -8.72 -26.06
C PRO A 111 -11.66 -7.33 -26.64
N GLU A 112 -11.42 -7.28 -27.95
CA GLU A 112 -11.27 -6.00 -28.66
C GLU A 112 -12.52 -5.13 -28.49
N LYS A 113 -12.30 -3.80 -28.34
CA LYS A 113 -13.36 -2.79 -28.18
C LYS A 113 -14.29 -3.04 -26.98
N PHE A 114 -13.76 -3.64 -25.90
CA PHE A 114 -14.52 -3.91 -24.69
C PHE A 114 -14.87 -2.64 -23.87
N PHE A 115 -14.00 -1.63 -23.87
CA PHE A 115 -14.17 -0.41 -23.08
C PHE A 115 -14.65 0.76 -23.94
N ASP A 116 -15.62 1.53 -23.42
CA ASP A 116 -16.08 2.78 -24.04
C ASP A 116 -15.06 3.92 -23.90
N ALA A 117 -14.30 3.92 -22.80
CA ALA A 117 -13.26 4.90 -22.52
C ALA A 117 -12.13 4.27 -21.71
N VAL A 118 -10.90 4.74 -21.95
CA VAL A 118 -9.72 4.37 -21.19
C VAL A 118 -9.11 5.64 -20.60
N VAL A 119 -9.04 5.71 -19.28
CA VAL A 119 -8.41 6.80 -18.53
C VAL A 119 -7.18 6.23 -17.83
N ILE A 120 -6.01 6.75 -18.13
CA ILE A 120 -4.73 6.22 -17.64
C ILE A 120 -3.82 7.36 -17.16
N ASP A 121 -3.14 7.12 -16.04
CA ASP A 121 -2.02 7.92 -15.53
C ASP A 121 -0.80 6.97 -15.41
N PRO A 122 -0.05 6.75 -16.51
CA PRO A 122 1.00 5.74 -16.55
C PRO A 122 2.25 6.19 -15.77
N PRO A 123 3.14 5.25 -15.38
CA PRO A 123 4.42 5.62 -14.79
C PRO A 123 5.23 6.54 -15.72
N TYR A 124 5.76 7.63 -15.18
CA TYR A 124 6.54 8.62 -15.92
C TYR A 124 8.03 8.29 -15.85
N ALA A 125 8.50 7.47 -16.80
CA ALA A 125 9.92 7.19 -17.04
C ALA A 125 10.74 6.99 -15.75
N ASP A 126 11.60 7.93 -15.38
CA ASP A 126 12.54 7.89 -14.25
C ASP A 126 12.04 8.61 -12.98
N ASN A 127 10.75 8.97 -12.90
CA ASN A 127 10.23 9.82 -11.83
C ASN A 127 10.12 9.09 -10.47
N VAL A 128 9.56 7.87 -10.44
CA VAL A 128 9.35 7.12 -9.20
C VAL A 128 9.64 5.63 -9.46
N PRO A 129 10.56 5.00 -8.69
CA PRO A 129 10.81 3.57 -8.80
C PRO A 129 9.74 2.78 -8.03
N TYR A 130 8.50 2.72 -8.55
CA TYR A 130 7.35 2.20 -7.81
C TYR A 130 7.59 0.78 -7.33
N ALA A 131 8.13 -0.09 -8.16
CA ALA A 131 8.32 -1.48 -7.79
C ALA A 131 9.32 -1.60 -6.61
N ASP A 132 10.40 -0.82 -6.57
CA ASP A 132 11.35 -0.82 -5.45
C ASP A 132 10.72 -0.24 -4.17
N LEU A 133 9.96 0.86 -4.30
CA LEU A 133 9.28 1.48 -3.16
C LEU A 133 8.16 0.59 -2.59
N SER A 134 7.42 -0.10 -3.46
CA SER A 134 6.34 -1.01 -3.06
C SER A 134 6.83 -2.19 -2.23
N ASP A 135 8.09 -2.63 -2.40
CA ASP A 135 8.64 -3.73 -1.59
C ASP A 135 8.61 -3.42 -0.08
N PHE A 136 8.70 -2.15 0.30
CA PHE A 136 8.58 -1.72 1.70
C PHE A 136 7.26 -2.22 2.32
N PHE A 137 6.14 -2.05 1.62
CA PHE A 137 4.82 -2.49 2.10
C PHE A 137 4.56 -3.96 1.77
N TYR A 138 4.99 -4.41 0.59
CA TYR A 138 4.73 -5.75 0.07
C TYR A 138 5.11 -6.85 1.06
N VAL A 139 6.28 -6.72 1.68
CA VAL A 139 6.78 -7.73 2.63
C VAL A 139 5.89 -7.86 3.87
N TRP A 140 5.27 -6.76 4.32
CA TRP A 140 4.37 -6.75 5.48
C TRP A 140 2.96 -7.21 5.11
N LEU A 141 2.43 -6.75 3.99
CA LEU A 141 1.15 -7.21 3.45
C LEU A 141 1.17 -8.71 3.17
N ARG A 142 2.24 -9.22 2.53
CA ARG A 142 2.43 -10.66 2.31
C ARG A 142 2.40 -11.46 3.62
N ARG A 143 3.03 -10.97 4.69
CA ARG A 143 3.06 -11.65 5.99
C ARG A 143 1.69 -11.63 6.69
N THR A 144 0.97 -10.51 6.57
CA THR A 144 -0.27 -10.28 7.31
C THR A 144 -1.51 -10.83 6.61
N ILE A 145 -1.64 -10.59 5.31
CA ILE A 145 -2.81 -10.92 4.48
C ILE A 145 -2.46 -11.72 3.22
N GLY A 146 -1.21 -12.11 3.01
CA GLY A 146 -0.78 -12.83 1.79
C GLY A 146 -1.57 -14.11 1.52
N ASP A 147 -1.92 -14.85 2.58
CA ASP A 147 -2.72 -16.08 2.47
C ASP A 147 -4.15 -15.80 1.94
N LEU A 148 -4.66 -14.57 2.08
CA LEU A 148 -5.98 -14.15 1.58
C LEU A 148 -5.95 -13.69 0.12
N TYR A 149 -4.76 -13.32 -0.40
CA TYR A 149 -4.56 -12.81 -1.76
C TYR A 149 -3.34 -13.49 -2.42
N PRO A 150 -3.37 -14.82 -2.61
CA PRO A 150 -2.26 -15.55 -3.22
C PRO A 150 -1.94 -15.03 -4.63
N GLU A 151 -2.92 -14.50 -5.36
CA GLU A 151 -2.75 -13.88 -6.67
C GLU A 151 -1.87 -12.61 -6.64
N ALA A 152 -1.84 -11.89 -5.52
CA ALA A 152 -1.06 -10.66 -5.36
C ALA A 152 0.29 -10.89 -4.66
N PHE A 153 0.38 -11.89 -3.77
CA PHE A 153 1.54 -12.13 -2.91
C PHE A 153 2.30 -13.44 -3.20
N ALA A 154 2.21 -13.93 -4.44
CA ALA A 154 2.84 -15.17 -4.89
C ALA A 154 4.37 -15.13 -4.88
N THR A 155 4.97 -13.97 -5.16
CA THR A 155 6.42 -13.81 -5.27
C THR A 155 7.05 -13.36 -3.95
N PRO A 156 8.39 -13.48 -3.80
CA PRO A 156 9.07 -12.95 -2.62
C PRO A 156 9.02 -11.42 -2.51
N LEU A 157 9.05 -10.72 -3.65
CA LEU A 157 9.03 -9.27 -3.83
C LEU A 157 8.19 -8.91 -5.06
N VAL A 158 7.84 -7.63 -5.27
CA VAL A 158 7.07 -7.26 -6.47
C VAL A 158 7.91 -7.39 -7.74
N PRO A 159 7.33 -7.83 -8.88
CA PRO A 159 8.03 -7.92 -10.15
C PRO A 159 8.67 -6.59 -10.54
N LYS A 160 9.94 -6.64 -10.95
CA LYS A 160 10.69 -5.45 -11.35
C LYS A 160 10.84 -5.36 -12.87
N ASP A 161 10.91 -6.48 -13.58
CA ASP A 161 11.24 -6.52 -15.01
C ASP A 161 10.07 -6.09 -15.92
N GLU A 162 8.85 -6.17 -15.41
CA GLU A 162 7.61 -5.85 -16.13
C GLU A 162 7.13 -4.41 -15.86
N GLU A 163 7.91 -3.61 -15.14
CA GLU A 163 7.58 -2.22 -14.83
C GLU A 163 7.89 -1.28 -16.01
N ALA A 164 6.97 -0.36 -16.32
CA ALA A 164 7.19 0.69 -17.33
C ALA A 164 7.94 1.90 -16.75
N VAL A 165 9.07 1.67 -16.07
CA VAL A 165 9.93 2.69 -15.43
C VAL A 165 11.35 2.58 -15.97
N VAL A 166 11.98 3.74 -16.20
CA VAL A 166 13.39 3.84 -16.58
C VAL A 166 14.22 3.91 -15.31
N ASN A 167 14.95 2.84 -14.99
CA ASN A 167 15.81 2.78 -13.80
C ASN A 167 17.27 2.49 -14.18
N PRO A 168 18.11 3.53 -14.37
CA PRO A 168 19.52 3.37 -14.76
C PRO A 168 20.34 2.56 -13.74
N ALA A 169 19.98 2.58 -12.45
CA ALA A 169 20.69 1.83 -11.42
C ALA A 169 20.56 0.31 -11.60
N ARG A 170 19.49 -0.16 -12.26
CA ARG A 170 19.29 -1.60 -12.56
C ARG A 170 20.17 -2.11 -13.70
N PHE A 171 20.63 -1.22 -14.59
CA PHE A 171 21.45 -1.57 -15.74
C PHE A 171 22.91 -1.10 -15.58
N GLY A 172 23.40 -1.04 -14.34
CA GLY A 172 24.79 -0.71 -14.05
C GLY A 172 25.16 0.76 -14.29
N GLY A 173 24.17 1.67 -14.24
CA GLY A 173 24.39 3.11 -14.42
C GLY A 173 24.58 3.55 -15.87
N GLY A 174 24.34 2.67 -16.84
CA GLY A 174 24.22 3.05 -18.24
C GLY A 174 22.97 3.92 -18.44
N LYS A 175 23.13 5.05 -19.14
CA LYS A 175 22.00 5.84 -19.64
C LYS A 175 21.28 5.09 -20.75
#